data_AF-A0A355F9U4-F1
#
_entry.id   AF-A0A355F9U4-F1
#
_cell.length_a   1.000
_cell.length_b   1.000
_cell.length_c   1.000
_cell.angle_alpha   90.00
_cell.angle_beta   90.00
_cell.angle_gamma   90.00
#
_symmetry.space_group_name_H-M   'P 1'
#
loop_
_entity.id
_entity.type
_entity.pdbx_description
1 polymer ?
#
loop_
_entity_poly.entity_id
_entity_poly.type
_entity_poly.pdbx_seq_one_letter_code
_entity_poly.pdbx_strand_id
1 'polypeptide(L)'
;AKKIVEVDLKEKGSDLHAATVVGDTVGDPFKDTSSVAMNPIIKFTTLFGLLAVELAIEMDPALRVGLAVVFFVVSAFFVWRSFYGMRIPVEAPAHAKKH
;
A
#
# COMPACT_ATOMS: atom_id res chain seq x y z
N ALA A 1 -14.41 18.80 4.23
CA ALA A 1 -13.75 19.58 5.31
C ALA A 1 -13.51 21.03 4.87
N LYS A 2 -12.74 21.30 3.81
CA LYS A 2 -12.50 22.65 3.28
C LYS A 2 -13.76 23.47 2.93
N LYS A 3 -14.75 22.85 2.25
CA LYS A 3 -16.05 23.49 1.96
C LYS A 3 -16.84 23.93 3.20
N ILE A 4 -16.63 23.30 4.35
CA ILE A 4 -17.35 23.64 5.59
C ILE A 4 -16.73 24.90 6.21
N VAL A 5 -15.40 25.02 6.19
CA VAL A 5 -14.67 26.20 6.69
C VAL A 5 -14.88 27.42 5.78
N GLU A 6 -14.92 27.22 4.47
CA GLU A 6 -15.09 28.31 3.49
C GLU A 6 -16.52 28.86 3.42
N VAL A 7 -17.54 28.03 3.66
CA VAL A 7 -18.95 28.39 3.45
C VAL A 7 -19.68 28.70 4.77
N ASP A 8 -19.45 27.94 5.84
CA ASP A 8 -20.14 28.15 7.13
C ASP A 8 -19.39 29.04 8.13
N LEU A 9 -18.05 29.10 8.07
CA LEU A 9 -17.23 29.82 9.07
C LEU A 9 -16.62 31.15 8.59
N LYS A 10 -16.72 31.49 7.29
CA LYS A 10 -16.28 32.77 6.67
C LYS A 10 -14.84 33.24 7.02
N GLU A 11 -13.98 32.35 7.47
CA GLU A 11 -12.58 32.61 7.85
C GLU A 11 -11.63 32.31 6.68
N LYS A 12 -11.66 33.15 5.64
CA LYS A 12 -10.64 33.09 4.57
C LYS A 12 -9.37 33.80 5.03
N GLY A 13 -8.28 33.05 5.16
CA GLY A 13 -6.94 33.59 5.46
C GLY A 13 -6.35 33.24 6.83
N SER A 14 -7.03 32.44 7.66
CA SER A 14 -6.48 31.94 8.92
C SER A 14 -5.66 30.65 8.74
N ASP A 15 -4.80 30.32 9.71
CA ASP A 15 -3.95 29.12 9.69
C ASP A 15 -4.74 27.81 9.50
N LEU A 16 -6.01 27.82 9.92
CA LEU A 16 -6.94 26.70 9.74
C LEU A 16 -7.30 26.47 8.25
N HIS A 17 -7.42 27.54 7.47
CA HIS A 17 -7.70 27.49 6.04
C HIS A 17 -6.49 26.93 5.28
N ALA A 18 -5.28 27.38 5.60
CA ALA A 18 -4.04 26.87 5.01
C ALA A 18 -3.87 25.36 5.23
N ALA A 19 -4.14 24.87 6.44
CA ALA A 19 -4.10 23.43 6.75
C ALA A 19 -5.14 22.62 5.96
N THR A 20 -6.36 23.15 5.78
CA THR A 20 -7.40 22.48 4.98
C THR A 20 -7.12 22.50 3.47
N VAL A 21 -6.39 23.49 2.95
CA VAL A 21 -5.97 23.53 1.55
C VAL A 21 -4.89 22.49 1.28
N VAL A 22 -3.92 22.35 2.18
CA VAL A 22 -2.88 21.32 2.06
C VAL A 22 -3.52 19.92 2.11
N GLY A 23 -4.46 19.67 3.03
CA GLY A 23 -5.16 18.40 3.13
C GLY A 23 -6.02 18.03 1.91
N ASP A 24 -6.58 19.03 1.22
CA ASP A 24 -7.30 18.86 -0.06
C ASP A 24 -6.30 18.48 -1.17
N THR A 25 -5.23 19.26 -1.34
CA THR A 25 -4.22 19.03 -2.40
C THR A 25 -3.48 17.69 -2.28
N VAL A 26 -3.29 17.17 -1.06
CA VAL A 26 -2.71 15.83 -0.84
C VAL A 26 -3.77 14.74 -1.00
N GLY A 27 -5.05 15.03 -0.76
CA GLY A 27 -6.15 14.07 -0.83
C GLY A 27 -6.74 13.89 -2.23
N ASP A 28 -6.68 14.91 -3.08
CA ASP A 28 -7.26 14.90 -4.44
C ASP A 28 -6.64 13.81 -5.34
N PRO A 29 -5.30 13.57 -5.34
CA PRO A 29 -4.72 12.45 -6.08
C PRO A 29 -5.22 11.07 -5.59
N PHE A 30 -5.48 10.93 -4.29
CA PHE A 30 -5.97 9.68 -3.71
C PHE A 30 -7.46 9.45 -4.00
N LYS A 31 -8.27 10.51 -3.99
CA LYS A 31 -9.72 10.42 -4.22
C LYS A 31 -10.08 10.37 -5.70
N ASP A 32 -9.47 11.22 -6.53
CA ASP A 32 -9.92 11.40 -7.91
C ASP A 32 -9.14 10.53 -8.90
N THR A 33 -7.92 10.11 -8.53
CA THR A 33 -7.08 9.28 -9.41
C THR A 33 -6.96 7.86 -8.87
N SER A 34 -6.41 7.68 -7.67
CA SER A 34 -6.10 6.35 -7.14
C SER A 34 -7.37 5.56 -6.79
N SER A 35 -8.36 6.18 -6.15
CA SER A 35 -9.61 5.51 -5.77
C SER A 35 -10.48 5.11 -6.97
N VAL A 36 -10.53 5.93 -8.03
CA VAL A 36 -11.26 5.60 -9.27
C VAL A 36 -10.56 4.45 -10.03
N ALA A 37 -9.23 4.42 -10.01
CA ALA A 37 -8.42 3.37 -10.65
C ALA A 37 -8.53 2.00 -9.97
N MET A 38 -8.89 1.95 -8.67
CA MET A 38 -8.93 0.69 -7.94
C MET A 38 -10.04 -0.25 -8.38
N ASN A 39 -11.20 0.27 -8.77
CA ASN A 39 -12.34 -0.56 -9.19
C ASN A 39 -12.03 -1.38 -10.47
N PRO A 40 -11.46 -0.80 -11.54
CA PRO A 40 -10.96 -1.57 -12.67
C PRO A 40 -9.84 -2.55 -12.30
N ILE A 41 -8.85 -2.12 -11.51
CA ILE A 41 -7.70 -2.96 -11.13
C ILE A 41 -8.18 -4.23 -10.42
N ILE A 42 -9.10 -4.10 -9.46
CA ILE A 42 -9.66 -5.26 -8.75
C ILE A 42 -10.41 -6.17 -9.72
N LYS A 43 -11.27 -5.62 -10.59
CA LYS A 43 -12.06 -6.41 -11.56
C LYS A 43 -11.18 -7.17 -12.57
N PHE A 44 -10.12 -6.54 -13.07
CA PHE A 44 -9.21 -7.19 -14.01
C PHE A 44 -8.31 -8.22 -13.32
N THR A 45 -7.83 -7.93 -12.11
CA THR A 45 -7.01 -8.86 -11.32
C THR A 45 -7.80 -10.12 -10.95
N THR A 46 -9.06 -9.98 -10.56
CA THR A 46 -9.91 -11.15 -10.24
C THR A 46 -10.22 -11.98 -11.48
N LEU A 47 -10.53 -11.35 -12.61
CA LEU A 47 -10.75 -12.06 -13.87
C LEU A 47 -9.50 -12.83 -14.32
N PHE A 48 -8.33 -12.18 -14.28
CA PHE A 48 -7.07 -12.85 -14.60
C PHE A 48 -6.73 -13.97 -13.59
N GLY A 49 -7.03 -13.76 -12.31
CA GLY A 49 -6.84 -14.76 -11.27
C GLY A 49 -7.66 -16.03 -11.51
N LEU A 50 -8.92 -15.90 -11.94
CA LEU A 50 -9.74 -17.06 -12.29
C LEU A 50 -9.17 -17.83 -13.49
N LEU A 51 -8.72 -17.13 -14.53
CA LEU A 51 -8.08 -17.75 -15.69
C LEU A 51 -6.78 -18.47 -15.31
N ALA A 52 -5.97 -17.86 -14.43
CA ALA A 52 -4.74 -18.49 -13.94
C ALA A 52 -5.02 -19.76 -13.13
N VAL A 53 -6.09 -19.78 -12.34
CA VAL A 53 -6.53 -20.98 -11.60
C VAL A 53 -6.99 -22.08 -12.55
N GLU A 54 -7.77 -21.74 -13.58
CA GLU A 54 -8.23 -22.70 -14.59
C GLU A 54 -7.06 -23.38 -15.29
N LEU A 55 -6.08 -22.59 -15.77
CA LEU A 55 -4.85 -23.11 -16.34
C LEU A 55 -4.06 -23.99 -15.36
N ALA A 56 -4.00 -23.62 -14.08
CA ALA A 56 -3.30 -24.41 -13.07
C ALA A 56 -3.96 -25.76 -12.77
N ILE A 57 -5.27 -25.90 -13.02
CA ILE A 57 -6.01 -27.16 -12.83
C ILE A 57 -5.85 -28.08 -14.06
N GLU A 58 -5.70 -27.52 -15.25
CA GLU A 58 -5.46 -28.29 -16.49
C GLU A 58 -4.05 -28.89 -16.58
N MET A 59 -3.07 -28.35 -15.86
CA MET A 59 -1.69 -28.82 -15.87
C MET A 59 -1.51 -30.20 -15.21
N ASP A 60 -0.50 -30.94 -15.68
CA ASP A 60 -0.12 -32.24 -15.10
C ASP A 60 0.10 -32.15 -13.57
N PRO A 61 -0.46 -33.09 -12.76
CA PRO A 61 -0.36 -33.02 -11.31
C PRO A 61 1.07 -32.98 -10.78
N ALA A 62 2.04 -33.63 -11.44
CA ALA A 62 3.42 -33.62 -10.99
C ALA A 62 4.06 -32.24 -11.17
N LEU A 63 3.80 -31.59 -12.30
CA LEU A 63 4.28 -30.23 -12.57
C LEU A 63 3.65 -29.22 -11.60
N ARG A 64 2.34 -29.32 -11.33
CA ARG A 64 1.64 -28.45 -10.39
C ARG A 64 2.24 -28.52 -8.98
N VAL A 65 2.44 -29.74 -8.47
CA VAL A 65 3.03 -29.95 -7.13
C VAL A 65 4.50 -29.50 -7.11
N GLY A 66 5.26 -29.78 -8.18
CA GLY A 66 6.63 -29.31 -8.31
C GLY A 66 6.74 -27.78 -8.22
N LEU A 67 5.91 -27.06 -8.99
CA LEU A 67 5.85 -25.60 -8.92
C LEU A 67 5.43 -25.10 -7.54
N ALA A 68 4.41 -25.71 -6.92
CA ALA A 68 3.95 -25.33 -5.58
C ALA A 68 5.06 -25.46 -4.52
N VAL A 69 5.84 -26.55 -4.57
CA VAL A 69 6.98 -26.76 -3.66
C VAL A 69 8.06 -25.71 -3.90
N VAL A 70 8.39 -25.40 -5.16
CA VAL A 70 9.38 -24.37 -5.50
C VAL A 70 8.94 -23.00 -4.98
N PHE A 71 7.69 -22.58 -5.23
CA PHE A 71 7.17 -21.31 -4.73
C PHE A 71 7.15 -21.25 -3.20
N PHE A 72 6.81 -22.36 -2.54
CA PHE A 72 6.84 -22.45 -1.09
C PHE A 72 8.26 -22.27 -0.52
N VAL A 73 9.26 -22.94 -1.08
CA VAL A 73 10.66 -22.81 -0.64
C VAL A 73 11.18 -21.39 -0.85
N VAL A 74 10.91 -20.78 -2.01
CA VAL A 74 11.32 -19.41 -2.31
C VAL A 74 10.67 -18.42 -1.33
N SER A 75 9.37 -18.56 -1.07
CA SER A 75 8.67 -17.67 -0.12
C SER A 75 9.19 -17.84 1.31
N ALA A 76 9.42 -19.07 1.77
CA ALA A 76 10.03 -19.34 3.07
C ALA A 76 11.43 -18.73 3.19
N PHE A 77 12.26 -18.83 2.14
CA PHE A 77 13.57 -18.20 2.10
C PHE A 77 13.49 -16.66 2.17
N PHE A 78 12.59 -16.04 1.41
CA PHE A 78 12.39 -14.59 1.43
C PHE A 78 11.90 -14.08 2.78
N VAL A 79 10.95 -14.80 3.40
CA VAL A 79 10.44 -14.49 4.73
C VAL A 79 11.59 -14.59 5.74
N TRP A 80 12.31 -15.71 5.76
CA TRP A 80 13.47 -15.88 6.64
C TRP A 80 14.51 -14.77 6.42
N ARG A 81 14.86 -14.44 5.17
CA ARG A 81 15.77 -13.33 4.89
C ARG A 81 15.23 -11.98 5.39
N SER A 82 13.95 -11.69 5.19
CA SER A 82 13.30 -10.44 5.60
C SER A 82 13.32 -10.27 7.12
N PHE A 83 12.89 -11.31 7.85
CA PHE A 83 12.86 -11.30 9.31
C PHE A 83 14.26 -11.24 9.96
N TYR A 84 15.25 -11.91 9.37
CA TYR A 84 16.60 -11.95 9.94
C TYR A 84 17.50 -10.80 9.46
N GLY A 85 17.16 -10.16 8.33
CA GLY A 85 17.87 -9.01 7.77
C GLY A 85 17.42 -7.65 8.31
N MET A 86 16.24 -7.55 8.93
CA MET A 86 15.70 -6.29 9.49
C MET A 86 15.82 -6.19 11.02
N ARG A 87 16.87 -6.77 11.61
CA ARG A 87 17.23 -6.44 12.99
C ARG A 87 17.92 -5.09 12.98
N ILE A 88 17.14 -4.02 13.19
CA ILE A 88 17.63 -2.66 13.41
C ILE A 88 18.62 -2.74 14.59
N PRO A 89 19.93 -2.46 14.42
CA PRO A 89 20.78 -2.25 15.57
C PRO A 89 20.20 -1.06 16.32
N VAL A 90 19.88 -1.26 17.61
CA VAL A 90 19.36 -0.19 18.47
C VAL A 90 20.45 0.88 18.54
N GLU A 91 20.33 1.92 17.72
CA GLU A 91 21.16 3.11 17.86
C GLU A 91 20.79 3.74 19.21
N ALA A 92 21.75 3.69 20.14
CA ALA A 92 21.67 4.43 21.39
C ALA A 92 21.53 5.93 21.08
N PRO A 93 20.65 6.68 21.79
CA PRO A 93 20.45 8.09 21.51
C PRO A 93 21.70 8.88 21.92
N ALA A 94 22.51 9.26 20.93
CA ALA A 94 23.68 10.10 21.11
C ALA A 94 23.28 11.59 21.04
N HIS A 95 23.35 12.24 22.20
CA HIS A 95 23.54 13.68 22.42
C HIS A 95 22.35 14.64 22.18
N ALA A 96 21.50 14.73 23.20
CA ALA A 96 21.02 16.03 23.68
C ALA A 96 21.90 16.47 24.86
N LYS A 97 22.82 17.42 24.65
CA LYS A 97 23.42 18.16 25.76
C LYS A 97 23.50 19.65 25.41
N LYS A 98 22.59 20.40 26.04
CA LYS A 98 22.62 21.84 26.37
C LYS A 98 24.03 22.39 26.49
N HIS A 99 24.32 23.51 25.82
CA HIS A 99 24.40 24.83 26.44
C HIS A 99 24.35 25.93 25.38
#